data_AF-Q4SIQ1-F1
#
_entry.id   AF-Q4SIQ1-F1
#
_cell.length_a   1.000
_cell.length_b   1.000
_cell.length_c   1.000
_cell.angle_alpha   90.00
_cell.angle_beta   90.00
_cell.angle_gamma   90.00
#
_symmetry.space_group_name_H-M   'P 1'
#
loop_
_entity.id
_entity.type
_entity.pdbx_description
1 polymer ?
#
loop_
_entity_poly.entity_id
_entity_poly.type
_entity_poly.pdbx_seq_one_letter_code
_entity_poly.pdbx_strand_id
1 'polypeptide(L)' 'RLLLSQVFLFFCESCSVPICRECSMGRHMGHTFVYLQDAVQDCRAITIQLLAEAQQGRQAVQ' A
#
# COMPACT_ATOMS: atom_id res chain seq x y z
N ARG A 1 -2.26 1.14 -27.25
CA ARG A 1 -1.99 2.22 -26.25
C ARG A 1 -2.97 2.25 -25.07
N LEU A 2 -4.10 1.51 -25.12
CA LEU A 2 -5.19 1.56 -24.12
C LEU A 2 -5.02 0.67 -22.86
N LEU A 3 -4.02 -0.21 -22.78
CA LEU A 3 -3.89 -1.16 -21.65
C LEU A 3 -3.04 -0.65 -20.48
N LEU A 4 -2.19 0.37 -20.68
CA LEU A 4 -1.28 0.86 -19.65
C LEU A 4 -1.95 1.77 -18.61
N SER A 5 -3.07 2.44 -18.94
CA SER A 5 -3.77 3.33 -18.00
C SER A 5 -4.60 2.58 -16.97
N GLN A 6 -4.90 1.30 -17.21
CA GLN A 6 -5.70 0.44 -16.32
C GLN A 6 -4.83 -0.29 -15.27
N VAL A 7 -3.49 -0.30 -15.44
CA VAL A 7 -2.58 -0.98 -14.50
C VAL A 7 -2.24 -0.03 -13.36
N PHE A 8 -2.59 -0.44 -12.15
CA PHE A 8 -2.13 0.22 -10.92
C PHE A 8 -0.67 -0.13 -10.67
N LEU A 9 0.20 0.88 -10.69
CA LEU A 9 1.65 0.72 -10.53
C LEU A 9 2.15 1.35 -9.24
N PHE A 10 1.43 2.34 -8.73
CA PHE A 10 1.81 3.10 -7.55
C PHE A 10 0.74 3.01 -6.47
N PHE A 11 1.13 3.25 -5.23
CA PHE A 11 0.22 3.49 -4.13
C PHE A 11 0.40 4.93 -3.67
N CYS A 12 -0.66 5.74 -3.72
CA CYS A 12 -0.64 7.10 -3.22
C CYS A 12 -0.83 7.08 -1.71
N GLU A 13 0.22 7.41 -0.98
CA GLU A 13 0.22 7.38 0.49
C GLU A 13 -0.74 8.44 1.05
N SER A 14 -0.74 9.64 0.45
CA SER A 14 -1.61 10.75 0.87
C SER A 14 -3.11 10.44 0.75
N CYS A 15 -3.50 9.62 -0.24
CA CYS A 15 -4.89 9.23 -0.47
C CYS A 15 -5.21 7.81 -0.01
N SER A 16 -4.19 7.04 0.37
CA SER A 16 -4.29 5.62 0.71
C SER A 16 -4.98 4.75 -0.36
N VAL A 17 -4.68 4.99 -1.64
CA VAL A 17 -5.26 4.24 -2.78
C VAL A 17 -4.22 3.85 -3.84
N PRO A 18 -4.39 2.69 -4.52
CA PRO A 18 -3.59 2.35 -5.69
C PRO A 18 -3.93 3.26 -6.88
N ILE A 19 -2.92 3.69 -7.63
CA ILE A 19 -3.07 4.60 -8.77
C ILE A 19 -2.24 4.13 -9.98
N CYS A 20 -2.71 4.47 -11.18
CA CYS A 20 -1.96 4.26 -12.42
C CYS A 20 -1.01 5.43 -12.72
N ARG A 21 -0.17 5.29 -13.75
CA ARG A 21 0.78 6.33 -14.16
C ARG A 21 0.13 7.65 -14.58
N GLU A 22 -1.06 7.60 -15.16
CA GLU A 22 -1.79 8.83 -15.54
C GLU A 22 -2.31 9.57 -14.31
N CYS A 23 -2.80 8.83 -13.31
CA CYS A 23 -3.24 9.41 -12.06
C CYS A 23 -2.11 10.09 -11.29
N SER A 24 -0.87 9.56 -11.32
CA SER A 24 0.28 10.16 -10.63
C SER A 24 0.74 11.48 -11.26
N MET A 25 0.50 11.67 -12.56
CA MET A 25 0.80 12.92 -13.27
C MET A 25 -0.40 13.89 -13.32
N GLY A 26 -1.57 13.47 -12.85
CA GLY A 26 -2.83 14.23 -12.91
C GLY A 26 -3.42 14.44 -11.52
N ARG A 27 -4.48 13.69 -11.19
CA ARG A 27 -5.25 13.85 -9.94
C ARG A 27 -4.42 13.74 -8.66
N HIS A 28 -3.29 13.04 -8.70
CA HIS A 28 -2.41 12.83 -7.55
C HIS A 28 -1.06 13.55 -7.73
N MET A 29 -0.97 14.54 -8.63
CA MET A 29 0.24 15.34 -8.80
C MET A 29 0.58 16.07 -7.50
N GLY A 30 1.83 15.91 -7.04
CA GLY A 30 2.31 16.52 -5.80
C GLY A 30 2.00 15.72 -4.53
N HIS A 31 1.25 14.61 -4.61
CA HIS A 31 1.12 13.68 -3.50
C HIS A 31 2.31 12.74 -3.44
N THR A 32 2.59 12.21 -2.24
CA THR A 32 3.59 11.15 -2.08
C THR A 32 3.00 9.83 -2.56
N PHE A 33 3.77 9.10 -3.35
CA PHE A 33 3.43 7.75 -3.79
C PHE A 33 4.69 6.91 -3.93
N VAL A 34 4.52 5.61 -3.70
CA VAL A 34 5.56 4.56 -3.85
C VAL A 34 5.11 3.55 -4.90
N TYR A 35 5.97 2.60 -5.28
CA TYR A 35 5.51 1.48 -6.09
C TYR A 35 4.53 0.61 -5.30
N LEU A 36 3.47 0.17 -5.97
CA LEU A 36 2.42 -0.63 -5.35
C LEU A 36 2.97 -1.95 -4.78
N GLN A 37 3.95 -2.55 -5.45
CA GLN A 37 4.58 -3.78 -4.99
C GLN A 37 5.26 -3.59 -3.63
N ASP A 38 6.01 -2.51 -3.46
CA ASP A 38 6.72 -2.20 -2.22
C ASP A 38 5.72 -1.95 -1.08
N ALA A 39 4.69 -1.13 -1.34
CA ALA A 39 3.63 -0.88 -0.37
C ALA A 39 2.91 -2.17 0.08
N VAL A 40 2.65 -3.10 -0.84
CA VAL A 40 2.02 -4.40 -0.52
C VAL A 40 2.96 -5.29 0.30
N GLN A 41 4.26 -5.32 -0.02
CA GLN A 41 5.25 -6.09 0.73
C GLN A 41 5.40 -5.58 2.16
N ASP A 42 5.50 -4.26 2.33
CA ASP A 42 5.61 -3.61 3.64
C ASP A 42 4.34 -3.82 4.46
N CYS A 43 3.16 -3.62 3.85
CA CYS A 43 1.88 -3.86 4.49
C CYS A 43 1.74 -5.32 4.95
N ARG A 44 2.18 -6.29 4.14
CA ARG A 44 2.20 -7.70 4.52
C ARG A 44 3.11 -7.94 5.72
N ALA A 45 4.31 -7.38 5.73
CA ALA A 45 5.26 -7.55 6.83
C ALA A 45 4.71 -6.98 8.14
N ILE A 46 4.19 -5.75 8.10
CA ILE A 46 3.58 -5.07 9.25
C ILE A 46 2.37 -5.86 9.76
N THR A 47 1.50 -6.33 8.86
CA THR A 47 0.32 -7.10 9.25
C THR A 47 0.70 -8.40 9.97
N ILE A 48 1.71 -9.13 9.46
CA ILE A 48 2.20 -10.35 10.12
C ILE A 48 2.75 -10.04 11.52
N GLN A 49 3.54 -8.97 11.65
CA GLN A 49 4.10 -8.56 12.93
C GLN A 49 3.00 -8.21 13.94
N LEU A 50 2.02 -7.39 13.54
CA LEU A 50 0.89 -7.02 14.40
C LEU A 50 0.06 -8.24 14.82
N LEU A 51 -0.13 -9.22 13.93
CA LEU A 51 -0.81 -10.47 14.27
C LEU A 51 -0.03 -11.29 15.30
N ALA A 52 1.29 -11.37 15.16
CA ALA A 52 2.16 -12.07 16.11
C ALA A 52 2.13 -11.40 17.50
N GLU A 53 2.24 -10.07 17.55
CA GLU A 53 2.17 -9.29 18.78
C GLU A 53 0.79 -9.44 19.47
N ALA A 54 -0.30 -9.40 18.71
CA ALA A 54 -1.64 -9.62 19.23
C ALA A 54 -1.84 -11.06 19.76
N GLN A 55 -1.23 -12.06 19.12
CA GLN A 55 -1.24 -13.44 19.60
C GLN A 55 -0.48 -13.59 20.91
N GLN A 56 0.71 -13.02 21.01
CA GLN A 56 1.53 -13.03 22.22
C GLN A 56 0.83 -12.31 23.38
N GLY A 57 0.26 -11.14 23.12
CA GLY A 57 -0.52 -10.39 24.12
C GLY A 57 -1.70 -11.19 24.67
N ARG A 58 -2.41 -11.94 23.81
CA ARG A 58 -3.50 -12.83 24.25
C ARG A 58 -3.01 -13.99 25.12
N GLN A 59 -1.86 -14.58 24.79
CA GLN A 59 -1.28 -15.69 25.57
C GLN A 59 -0.78 -15.24 26.95
N ALA A 60 -0.31 -14.01 27.09
CA ALA A 60 0.18 -13.47 28.36
C ALA A 60 -0.92 -13.17 29.39
N VAL A 61 -2.19 -13.11 28.96
CA VAL A 61 -3.35 -12.80 29.80
C VAL A 61 -4.20 -14.05 30.14
N GLN A 62 -3.89 -15.19 29.51
CA GLN A 62 -4.50 -16.49 29.81
C GLN A 62 -3.70 -17.23 30.89
#